data_AF-A0A7X1BWC7-F1
#
_entry.id   AF-A0A7X1BWC7-F1
#
_cell.length_a   1.000
_cell.length_b   1.000
_cell.length_c   1.000
_cell.angle_alpha   90.00
_cell.angle_beta   90.00
_cell.angle_gamma   90.00
#
_symmetry.space_group_name_H-M   'P 1'
#
loop_
_entity.id
_entity.type
_entity.pdbx_description
1 polymer ?
#
loop_
_entity_poly.entity_id
_entity_poly.type
_entity_poly.pdbx_seq_one_letter_code
_entity_poly.pdbx_strand_id
1 'polypeptide(L)'
;DAIREVDEFVANLEPTIVQIAREGASLGIHLMITANNQNAMRLQLLSNIKTQIALHLNEKNEVSNIVGRSDYTIDELPGRGLFKIEEPTLFQMALPNNGDEAIEIIKNNQDEAERMTESWTGEKPKCIPMVPETLSFTHFINHMETEKMLKIKSVLPIGIEYEYASPVGISLEQHNLAVIMPTVELVQQIITNSSHLLIKKELRELVIFDTPSMELMKLKELPLTYITNSERVEGKVDILYG
;
A
#
# COMPACT_ATOMS: atom_id res chain seq x y z
N ASP A 1 5.16 9.90 20.00
CA ASP A 1 4.52 8.88 19.15
C ASP A 1 5.13 8.82 17.76
N ALA A 2 5.04 9.86 16.91
CA ALA A 2 5.63 9.85 15.56
C ALA A 2 7.15 9.52 15.50
N ILE A 3 7.96 10.02 16.43
CA ILE A 3 9.41 9.72 16.46
C ILE A 3 9.68 8.23 16.77
N ARG A 4 8.83 7.62 17.61
CA ARG A 4 8.96 6.22 18.00
C ARG A 4 8.47 5.27 16.90
N GLU A 5 7.43 5.64 16.15
CA GLU A 5 6.98 4.91 14.95
C GLU A 5 8.02 4.94 13.83
N VAL A 6 8.70 6.07 13.61
CA VAL A 6 9.79 6.16 12.62
C VAL A 6 10.95 5.22 13.01
N ASP A 7 11.32 5.17 14.29
CA ASP A 7 12.36 4.27 14.78
C ASP A 7 11.97 2.79 14.63
N GLU A 8 10.72 2.41 14.92
CA GLU A 8 10.24 1.03 14.74
C GLU A 8 10.16 0.64 13.25
N PHE A 9 9.72 1.54 12.38
CA PHE A 9 9.71 1.31 10.93
C PHE A 9 11.13 1.09 10.39
N VAL A 10 12.07 1.97 10.76
CA VAL A 10 13.48 1.85 10.35
C VAL A 10 14.10 0.57 10.91
N ALA A 11 13.80 0.22 12.16
CA ALA A 11 14.29 -1.00 12.81
C ALA A 11 13.79 -2.28 12.12
N ASN A 12 12.60 -2.26 11.51
CA ASN A 12 12.04 -3.39 10.76
C ASN A 12 12.46 -3.41 9.28
N LEU A 13 12.69 -2.24 8.69
CA LEU A 13 13.09 -2.12 7.29
C LEU A 13 14.54 -2.58 7.08
N GLU A 14 15.45 -2.22 7.98
CA GLU A 14 16.88 -2.53 7.83
C GLU A 14 17.18 -4.04 7.73
N PRO A 15 16.65 -4.92 8.61
CA PRO A 15 16.79 -6.36 8.47
C PRO A 15 16.25 -6.88 7.13
N THR A 16 15.13 -6.32 6.66
CA THR A 16 14.49 -6.69 5.40
C THR A 16 15.38 -6.34 4.19
N ILE A 17 15.97 -5.14 4.18
CA ILE A 17 16.92 -4.73 3.12
C ILE A 17 18.14 -5.65 3.11
N VAL A 18 18.69 -5.98 4.27
CA VAL A 18 19.83 -6.92 4.38
C VAL A 18 19.45 -8.30 3.86
N GLN A 19 18.24 -8.78 4.16
CA GLN A 19 17.75 -10.05 3.64
C GLN A 19 17.61 -10.02 2.12
N ILE A 20 17.02 -8.97 1.55
CA ILE A 20 16.91 -8.79 0.09
C ILE A 20 18.30 -8.76 -0.55
N ALA A 21 19.26 -8.04 0.03
CA ALA A 21 20.63 -7.99 -0.50
C ALA A 21 21.28 -9.39 -0.53
N ARG A 22 21.06 -10.20 0.50
CA ARG A 22 21.66 -11.53 0.67
C ARG A 22 21.01 -12.59 -0.22
N GLU A 23 19.67 -12.63 -0.26
CA GLU A 23 18.90 -13.74 -0.83
C GLU A 23 18.18 -13.36 -2.12
N GLY A 24 17.85 -12.09 -2.31
CA GLY A 24 16.97 -11.61 -3.38
C GLY A 24 17.45 -11.97 -4.77
N ALA A 25 18.75 -11.90 -5.04
CA ALA A 25 19.30 -12.20 -6.36
C ALA A 25 19.00 -13.63 -6.84
N SER A 26 18.91 -14.60 -5.91
CA SER A 26 18.55 -15.98 -6.25
C SER A 26 17.07 -16.17 -6.63
N LEU A 27 16.23 -15.19 -6.26
CA LEU A 27 14.79 -15.14 -6.50
C LEU A 27 14.41 -14.13 -7.60
N GLY A 28 15.40 -13.48 -8.24
CA GLY A 28 15.15 -12.42 -9.23
C GLY A 28 14.80 -11.05 -8.64
N ILE A 29 15.05 -10.84 -7.34
CA ILE A 29 14.85 -9.56 -6.65
C ILE A 29 16.21 -8.85 -6.56
N HIS A 30 16.29 -7.63 -7.10
CA HIS A 30 17.52 -6.85 -7.14
C HIS A 30 17.41 -5.60 -6.27
N LEU A 31 18.51 -5.25 -5.61
CA LEU A 31 18.62 -4.08 -4.74
C LEU A 31 19.62 -3.09 -5.32
N MET A 32 19.19 -1.84 -5.47
CA MET A 32 20.04 -0.70 -5.83
C MET A 32 19.89 0.37 -4.74
N ILE A 33 21.02 0.84 -4.21
CA ILE A 33 21.07 1.84 -3.14
C ILE A 33 22.11 2.89 -3.52
N THR A 34 21.81 4.15 -3.22
CA THR A 34 22.76 5.26 -3.27
C THR A 34 23.03 5.76 -1.86
N ALA A 35 24.27 6.16 -1.58
CA ALA A 35 24.65 6.74 -0.30
C ALA A 35 25.76 7.77 -0.53
N ASN A 36 25.72 8.89 0.22
CA ASN A 36 26.77 9.90 0.19
C ASN A 36 28.04 9.44 0.90
N ASN A 37 27.93 8.45 1.78
CA ASN A 37 29.05 7.89 2.51
C ASN A 37 28.87 6.37 2.66
N GLN A 38 29.88 5.58 2.30
CA GLN A 38 29.85 4.12 2.41
C GLN A 38 29.79 3.67 3.87
N ASN A 39 30.45 4.38 4.78
CA ASN A 39 30.45 4.08 6.22
C ASN A 39 29.08 4.32 6.89
N ALA A 40 28.17 5.05 6.23
CA ALA A 40 26.79 5.17 6.70
C ALA A 40 26.01 3.86 6.56
N MET A 41 26.49 2.91 5.75
CA MET A 41 25.88 1.60 5.58
C MET A 41 26.55 0.57 6.49
N ARG A 42 25.74 -0.33 7.09
CA ARG A 42 26.28 -1.43 7.89
C ARG A 42 27.08 -2.40 7.01
N LEU A 43 28.16 -2.93 7.58
CA LEU A 43 29.04 -3.92 6.93
C LEU A 43 28.28 -5.13 6.39
N GLN A 44 27.23 -5.58 7.09
CA GLN A 44 26.42 -6.72 6.65
C GLN A 44 25.71 -6.44 5.32
N LEU A 45 25.19 -5.22 5.13
CA LEU A 45 24.59 -4.82 3.85
C LEU A 45 25.65 -4.74 2.76
N LEU A 46 26.75 -4.02 3.02
CA LEU A 46 27.85 -3.82 2.08
C LEU A 46 28.44 -5.13 1.56
N SER A 47 28.58 -6.13 2.44
CA SER A 47 29.11 -7.45 2.06
C SER A 47 28.26 -8.20 1.03
N ASN A 48 26.98 -7.83 0.89
CA ASN A 48 26.06 -8.41 -0.09
C ASN A 48 25.94 -7.59 -1.38
N ILE A 49 26.51 -6.36 -1.43
CA ILE A 49 26.52 -5.53 -2.63
C ILE A 49 27.75 -5.85 -3.48
N LYS A 50 27.54 -6.69 -4.50
CA LYS A 50 28.61 -7.15 -5.41
C LYS A 50 29.14 -6.06 -6.32
N THR A 51 28.24 -5.24 -6.85
CA THR A 51 28.56 -4.19 -7.83
C THR A 51 28.48 -2.85 -7.11
N GLN A 52 29.62 -2.17 -6.98
CA GLN A 52 29.70 -0.86 -6.34
C GLN A 52 30.35 0.13 -7.28
N ILE A 53 29.76 1.32 -7.38
CA ILE A 53 30.21 2.42 -8.23
C ILE A 53 30.58 3.58 -7.30
N ALA A 54 31.82 4.02 -7.34
CA ALA A 54 32.27 5.18 -6.59
C ALA A 54 32.27 6.41 -7.52
N LEU A 55 31.39 7.37 -7.26
CA LEU A 55 31.49 8.70 -7.87
C LEU A 55 32.49 9.56 -7.08
N HIS A 56 32.56 10.85 -7.41
CA HIS A 56 33.38 11.77 -6.65
C HIS A 56 32.92 11.82 -5.18
N LEU A 57 33.83 11.48 -4.26
CA LEU A 57 33.64 11.54 -2.81
C LEU A 57 34.72 12.44 -2.21
N ASN A 58 34.38 13.11 -1.11
CA ASN A 58 35.28 14.08 -0.46
C ASN A 58 36.59 13.45 0.02
N GLU A 59 36.55 12.17 0.44
CA GLU A 59 37.71 11.46 0.96
C GLU A 59 38.21 10.39 -0.01
N LYS A 60 39.45 10.52 -0.51
CA LYS A 60 40.06 9.55 -1.43
C LYS A 60 40.15 8.12 -0.84
N ASN A 61 40.29 8.01 0.48
CA ASN A 61 40.34 6.72 1.17
C ASN A 61 39.00 5.97 1.04
N GLU A 62 37.89 6.69 0.99
CA GLU A 62 36.56 6.09 0.86
C GLU A 62 36.37 5.44 -0.51
N VAL A 63 36.77 6.14 -1.57
CA VAL A 63 36.81 5.59 -2.94
C VAL A 63 37.66 4.32 -2.98
N SER A 64 38.81 4.33 -2.31
CA SER A 64 39.72 3.16 -2.26
C SER A 64 39.13 1.97 -1.50
N ASN A 65 38.22 2.20 -0.53
CA ASN A 65 37.50 1.13 0.16
C ASN A 65 36.43 0.48 -0.73
N ILE A 66 35.87 1.23 -1.68
CA ILE A 66 34.84 0.76 -2.60
C ILE A 66 35.46 -0.05 -3.75
N VAL A 67 36.40 0.55 -4.48
CA VAL A 67 36.96 -0.05 -5.72
C VAL A 67 38.32 -0.70 -5.52
N GLY A 68 38.96 -0.54 -4.36
CA GLY A 68 40.34 -0.95 -4.11
C GLY A 68 41.34 0.16 -4.44
N ARG A 69 42.64 -0.12 -4.25
CA ARG A 69 43.72 0.84 -4.54
C ARG A 69 43.79 1.11 -6.04
N SER A 70 43.86 2.38 -6.38
CA SER A 70 43.91 2.88 -7.75
C SER A 70 44.84 4.08 -7.84
N ASP A 71 45.59 4.18 -8.93
CA ASP A 71 46.37 5.38 -9.25
C ASP A 71 45.50 6.50 -9.83
N TYR A 72 44.26 6.19 -10.22
CA TYR A 72 43.32 7.15 -10.77
C TYR A 72 42.70 8.03 -9.68
N THR A 73 42.50 9.30 -10.02
CA THR A 73 41.73 10.28 -9.23
C THR A 73 40.42 10.59 -9.94
N ILE A 74 39.34 10.75 -9.17
CA ILE A 74 38.03 11.13 -9.70
C ILE A 74 37.95 12.66 -9.68
N ASP A 75 38.00 13.28 -10.85
CA ASP A 75 37.81 14.73 -10.99
C ASP A 75 36.42 15.18 -10.52
N GLU A 76 36.29 16.44 -10.13
CA GLU A 76 35.02 17.08 -9.73
C GLU A 76 34.11 17.35 -10.94
N LEU A 77 33.83 16.31 -11.72
CA LEU A 77 32.94 16.34 -12.87
C LEU A 77 31.72 15.43 -12.57
N PRO A 78 30.48 15.96 -12.57
CA PRO A 78 29.29 15.15 -12.36
C PRO A 78 29.24 13.93 -13.30
N GLY A 79 28.95 12.75 -12.72
CA GLY A 79 28.92 11.48 -13.44
C GLY A 79 30.30 10.82 -13.66
N ARG A 80 31.41 11.48 -13.33
CA ARG A 80 32.74 10.86 -13.30
C ARG A 80 32.84 9.92 -12.10
N GLY A 81 33.37 8.72 -12.32
CA GLY A 81 33.54 7.75 -11.23
C GLY A 81 34.56 6.67 -11.53
N LEU A 82 34.80 5.83 -10.52
CA LEU A 82 35.54 4.58 -10.63
C LEU A 82 34.59 3.41 -10.44
N PHE A 83 34.80 2.39 -11.25
CA PHE A 83 34.10 1.11 -11.17
C PHE A 83 35.11 -0.04 -11.28
N LYS A 84 34.91 -1.11 -10.52
CA LYS A 84 35.79 -2.28 -10.55
C LYS A 84 35.13 -3.41 -11.35
N ILE A 85 35.65 -3.65 -12.56
CA ILE A 85 35.31 -4.85 -13.35
C ILE A 85 36.30 -5.97 -12.96
N GLU A 86 37.57 -5.75 -13.30
CA GLU A 86 38.71 -6.56 -12.83
C GLU A 86 39.65 -5.66 -12.02
N GLU A 87 40.00 -4.51 -12.61
CA GLU A 87 40.77 -3.43 -12.01
C GLU A 87 39.93 -2.14 -11.91
N PRO A 88 40.29 -1.21 -10.99
CA PRO A 88 39.63 0.09 -10.91
C PRO A 88 39.72 0.84 -12.23
N THR A 89 38.57 1.09 -12.85
CA THR A 89 38.45 1.71 -14.18
C THR A 89 37.71 3.04 -14.07
N LEU A 90 38.32 4.10 -14.60
CA LEU A 90 37.71 5.43 -14.66
C LEU A 90 36.65 5.45 -15.76
N PHE A 91 35.45 5.94 -15.44
CA PHE A 91 34.34 6.02 -16.39
C PHE A 91 33.59 7.34 -16.26
N GLN A 92 32.77 7.64 -17.26
CA GLN A 92 31.79 8.72 -17.24
C GLN A 92 30.40 8.13 -17.42
N MET A 93 29.48 8.44 -16.50
CA MET A 93 28.10 7.97 -16.57
C MET A 93 27.39 8.61 -17.75
N ALA A 94 26.66 7.79 -18.52
CA ALA A 94 25.78 8.28 -19.56
C ALA A 94 24.60 9.04 -18.93
N LEU A 95 24.13 10.07 -19.62
CA LEU A 95 22.86 10.69 -19.31
C LEU A 95 21.72 9.71 -19.62
N PRO A 96 20.60 9.76 -18.88
CA PRO A 96 19.45 8.89 -19.14
C PRO A 96 18.83 9.17 -20.52
N ASN A 97 18.93 10.40 -21.01
CA ASN A 97 18.50 10.79 -22.35
C ASN A 97 19.36 11.96 -22.86
N ASN A 98 19.26 12.24 -24.17
CA ASN A 98 19.96 13.36 -24.80
C ASN A 98 19.34 14.69 -24.36
N GLY A 99 20.17 15.74 -24.32
CA GLY A 99 19.73 17.11 -24.07
C GLY A 99 20.91 17.95 -23.60
N ASP A 100 20.97 19.20 -24.05
CA ASP A 100 22.06 20.11 -23.70
C ASP A 100 21.85 20.75 -22.32
N GLU A 101 20.58 20.90 -21.92
CA GLU A 101 20.16 21.43 -20.63
C GLU A 101 19.34 20.42 -19.82
N ALA A 102 19.36 20.57 -18.49
CA ALA A 102 18.62 19.69 -17.58
C ALA A 102 17.11 19.63 -17.88
N ILE A 103 16.50 20.75 -18.31
CA ILE A 103 15.07 20.81 -18.65
C ILE A 103 14.76 19.93 -19.86
N GLU A 104 15.64 19.94 -20.86
CA GLU A 104 15.49 19.11 -22.06
C GLU A 104 15.60 17.63 -21.72
N ILE A 105 16.58 17.25 -20.88
CA ILE A 105 16.74 15.86 -20.41
C ILE A 105 15.49 15.41 -19.64
N ILE A 106 14.94 16.24 -18.75
CA ILE A 106 13.71 15.92 -17.98
C ILE A 106 12.54 15.68 -18.93
N LYS A 107 12.36 16.56 -19.92
CA LYS A 107 11.30 16.41 -20.93
C LYS A 107 11.49 15.11 -21.72
N ASN A 108 12.69 14.86 -22.22
CA ASN A 108 12.96 13.66 -23.03
C ASN A 108 12.78 12.36 -22.21
N ASN A 109 13.10 12.38 -20.91
CA ASN A 109 12.79 11.26 -20.00
C ASN A 109 11.28 11.02 -19.87
N GLN A 110 10.47 12.08 -19.78
CA GLN A 110 9.00 11.97 -19.74
C GLN A 110 8.46 11.42 -21.07
N ASP A 111 8.92 11.96 -22.20
CA ASP A 111 8.53 11.51 -23.54
C ASP A 111 8.94 10.04 -23.78
N GLU A 112 10.07 9.60 -23.25
CA GLU A 112 10.48 8.18 -23.29
C GLU A 112 9.58 7.30 -22.41
N ALA A 113 9.27 7.71 -21.19
CA ALA A 113 8.38 6.97 -20.30
C ALA A 113 6.96 6.82 -20.88
N GLU A 114 6.45 7.86 -21.54
CA GLU A 114 5.17 7.82 -22.26
C GLU A 114 5.22 6.84 -23.44
N ARG A 115 6.25 6.92 -24.30
CA ARG A 115 6.44 5.98 -25.41
C ARG A 115 6.57 4.53 -24.94
N MET A 116 7.29 4.29 -23.84
CA MET A 116 7.39 2.95 -23.22
C MET A 116 6.01 2.47 -22.75
N THR A 117 5.20 3.35 -22.18
CA THR A 117 3.84 3.05 -21.73
C THR A 117 2.90 2.72 -22.89
N GLU A 118 2.96 3.49 -23.98
CA GLU A 118 2.16 3.25 -25.20
C GLU A 118 2.56 1.96 -25.92
N SER A 119 3.85 1.64 -25.91
CA SER A 119 4.38 0.44 -26.55
C SER A 119 4.04 -0.85 -25.78
N TRP A 120 3.80 -0.76 -24.47
CA TRP A 120 3.50 -1.91 -23.64
C TRP A 120 2.02 -2.30 -23.72
N THR A 121 1.75 -3.47 -24.30
CA THR A 121 0.39 -4.01 -24.46
C THR A 121 0.02 -5.07 -23.41
N GLY A 122 0.96 -5.43 -22.54
CA GLY A 122 0.74 -6.42 -21.48
C GLY A 122 0.13 -5.83 -20.21
N GLU A 123 -0.10 -6.68 -19.21
CA GLU A 123 -0.52 -6.23 -17.89
C GLU A 123 0.61 -5.45 -17.19
N LYS A 124 0.24 -4.38 -16.47
CA LYS A 124 1.17 -3.63 -15.63
C LYS A 124 1.31 -4.33 -14.27
N PRO A 125 2.46 -4.17 -13.57
CA PRO A 125 2.57 -4.64 -12.19
C PRO A 125 1.48 -4.01 -11.32
N LYS A 126 0.96 -4.78 -10.37
CA LYS A 126 0.00 -4.26 -9.39
C LYS A 126 0.68 -3.19 -8.54
N CYS A 127 -0.04 -2.11 -8.26
CA CYS A 127 0.43 -1.09 -7.32
C CYS A 127 0.63 -1.70 -5.94
N ILE A 128 1.51 -1.09 -5.13
CA ILE A 128 1.60 -1.41 -3.71
C ILE A 128 0.24 -1.11 -3.09
N PRO A 129 -0.43 -2.08 -2.46
CA PRO A 129 -1.73 -1.85 -1.85
C PRO A 129 -1.57 -0.85 -0.70
N MET A 130 -2.36 0.21 -0.72
CA MET A 130 -2.41 1.19 0.37
C MET A 130 -3.84 1.37 0.84
N VAL A 131 -4.02 1.41 2.15
CA VAL A 131 -5.29 1.81 2.74
C VAL A 131 -5.51 3.29 2.41
N PRO A 132 -6.60 3.67 1.75
CA PRO A 132 -6.90 5.06 1.50
C PRO A 132 -7.14 5.80 2.83
N GLU A 133 -6.68 7.04 2.92
CA GLU A 133 -6.94 7.90 4.10
C GLU A 133 -8.44 8.06 4.38
N THR A 134 -9.26 8.08 3.31
CA THR A 134 -10.72 8.08 3.41
C THR A 134 -11.30 7.01 2.50
N LEU A 135 -12.01 6.06 3.10
CA LEU A 135 -12.75 5.04 2.37
C LEU A 135 -14.21 5.48 2.24
N SER A 136 -14.59 6.01 1.08
CA SER A 136 -16.01 6.27 0.80
C SER A 136 -16.76 4.96 0.58
N PHE A 137 -18.04 4.94 1.00
CA PHE A 137 -18.92 3.78 0.77
C PHE A 137 -18.99 3.39 -0.71
N THR A 138 -19.12 4.37 -1.61
CA THR A 138 -19.16 4.15 -3.06
C THR A 138 -17.89 3.50 -3.59
N HIS A 139 -16.71 3.95 -3.13
CA HIS A 139 -15.45 3.33 -3.52
C HIS A 139 -15.35 1.89 -3.03
N PHE A 140 -15.75 1.64 -1.78
CA PHE A 140 -15.73 0.31 -1.19
C PHE A 140 -16.62 -0.70 -1.94
N ILE A 141 -17.88 -0.33 -2.26
CA ILE A 141 -18.81 -1.24 -2.92
C ILE A 141 -18.46 -1.51 -4.39
N ASN A 142 -17.78 -0.56 -5.05
CA ASN A 142 -17.37 -0.68 -6.45
C ASN A 142 -16.02 -1.39 -6.61
N HIS A 143 -15.35 -1.71 -5.51
CA HIS A 143 -14.13 -2.51 -5.56
C HIS A 143 -14.45 -3.93 -6.06
N MET A 144 -13.66 -4.43 -7.02
CA MET A 144 -13.93 -5.71 -7.71
C MET A 144 -14.13 -6.88 -6.74
N GLU A 145 -13.27 -7.01 -5.72
CA GLU A 145 -13.39 -8.06 -4.71
C GLU A 145 -14.62 -7.87 -3.80
N THR A 146 -15.00 -6.64 -3.45
CA THR A 146 -16.22 -6.36 -2.69
C THR A 146 -17.46 -6.76 -3.48
N GLU A 147 -17.50 -6.49 -4.79
CA GLU A 147 -18.60 -6.88 -5.66
C GLU A 147 -18.75 -8.41 -5.74
N LYS A 148 -17.62 -9.13 -5.81
CA LYS A 148 -17.62 -10.60 -5.74
C LYS A 148 -18.18 -11.10 -4.40
N MET A 149 -17.74 -10.52 -3.27
CA MET A 149 -18.28 -10.85 -1.94
C MET A 149 -19.77 -10.56 -1.82
N LEU A 150 -20.25 -9.45 -2.41
CA LEU A 150 -21.66 -9.10 -2.43
C LEU A 150 -22.53 -10.14 -3.16
N LYS A 151 -22.00 -10.83 -4.17
CA LYS A 151 -22.70 -11.91 -4.89
C LYS A 151 -22.81 -13.20 -4.07
N ILE A 152 -21.94 -13.41 -3.08
CA ILE A 152 -21.96 -14.60 -2.22
C ILE A 152 -22.99 -14.37 -1.10
N LYS A 153 -24.11 -15.10 -1.10
CA LYS A 153 -25.23 -14.87 -0.14
C LYS A 153 -24.78 -14.87 1.32
N SER A 154 -23.89 -15.78 1.68
CA SER A 154 -23.42 -15.97 3.05
C SER A 154 -22.30 -15.03 3.48
N VAL A 155 -21.76 -14.16 2.62
CA VAL A 155 -20.63 -13.27 2.97
C VAL A 155 -21.07 -11.82 2.99
N LEU A 156 -20.94 -11.14 4.12
CA LEU A 156 -21.15 -9.70 4.22
C LEU A 156 -19.78 -8.98 4.23
N PRO A 157 -19.43 -8.21 3.18
CA PRO A 157 -18.23 -7.36 3.23
C PRO A 157 -18.40 -6.26 4.27
N ILE A 158 -17.37 -5.99 5.07
CA ILE A 158 -17.43 -5.05 6.20
C ILE A 158 -16.42 -3.91 6.13
N GLY A 159 -15.35 -4.06 5.35
CA GLY A 159 -14.33 -3.03 5.20
C GLY A 159 -13.12 -3.54 4.44
N ILE A 160 -11.99 -2.87 4.62
CA ILE A 160 -10.68 -3.25 4.09
C ILE A 160 -9.73 -3.55 5.24
N GLU A 161 -8.82 -4.49 5.06
CA GLU A 161 -7.75 -4.74 6.03
C GLU A 161 -6.50 -3.88 5.75
N TYR A 162 -5.62 -3.77 6.74
CA TYR A 162 -4.52 -2.80 6.72
C TYR A 162 -3.23 -3.27 6.04
N GLU A 163 -3.03 -4.58 5.89
CA GLU A 163 -1.80 -5.19 5.39
C GLU A 163 -1.76 -5.24 3.86
N TYR A 164 -2.86 -5.64 3.22
CA TYR A 164 -2.98 -5.77 1.77
C TYR A 164 -4.05 -4.85 1.17
N ALA A 165 -4.58 -3.90 1.96
CA ALA A 165 -5.65 -2.98 1.56
C ALA A 165 -6.83 -3.68 0.86
N SER A 166 -7.07 -4.94 1.20
CA SER A 166 -8.02 -5.80 0.50
C SER A 166 -9.36 -5.82 1.22
N PRO A 167 -10.49 -5.91 0.50
CA PRO A 167 -11.80 -6.07 1.13
C PRO A 167 -11.85 -7.32 2.00
N VAL A 168 -12.46 -7.18 3.17
CA VAL A 168 -12.74 -8.27 4.10
C VAL A 168 -14.23 -8.37 4.36
N GLY A 169 -14.69 -9.59 4.55
CA GLY A 169 -16.09 -9.90 4.85
C GLY A 169 -16.24 -10.98 5.90
N ILE A 170 -17.41 -11.01 6.53
CA ILE A 170 -17.79 -11.99 7.54
C ILE A 170 -18.77 -13.01 6.95
N SER A 171 -18.68 -14.26 7.41
CA SER A 171 -19.67 -15.28 7.07
C SER A 171 -20.91 -15.17 7.97
N LEU A 172 -22.07 -14.95 7.36
CA LEU A 172 -23.39 -14.93 7.99
C LEU A 172 -23.87 -16.34 8.38
N GLU A 173 -23.26 -17.39 7.83
CA GLU A 173 -23.56 -18.78 8.21
C GLU A 173 -22.81 -19.19 9.49
N GLN A 174 -21.62 -18.65 9.70
CA GLN A 174 -20.77 -18.96 10.86
C GLN A 174 -21.02 -18.01 12.03
N HIS A 175 -21.42 -16.77 11.75
CA HIS A 175 -21.64 -15.74 12.74
C HIS A 175 -23.06 -15.19 12.62
N ASN A 176 -23.84 -15.36 13.69
CA ASN A 176 -25.23 -14.90 13.78
C ASN A 176 -25.40 -13.63 14.65
N LEU A 177 -24.33 -13.19 15.33
CA LEU A 177 -24.33 -12.00 16.18
C LEU A 177 -23.05 -11.20 15.95
N ALA A 178 -23.21 -9.90 15.76
CA ALA A 178 -22.11 -8.93 15.76
C ALA A 178 -22.45 -7.81 16.74
N VAL A 179 -21.45 -7.36 17.51
CA VAL A 179 -21.57 -6.25 18.45
C VAL A 179 -20.63 -5.15 17.99
N ILE A 180 -21.16 -3.93 17.84
CA ILE A 180 -20.40 -2.76 17.37
C ILE A 180 -20.32 -1.77 18.53
N MET A 181 -19.11 -1.40 18.96
CA MET A 181 -18.87 -0.50 20.10
C MET A 181 -18.02 0.74 19.75
N PRO A 182 -18.46 1.62 18.83
CA PRO A 182 -17.76 2.85 18.50
C PRO A 182 -18.42 4.06 19.21
N THR A 183 -18.06 5.28 18.82
CA THR A 183 -18.80 6.49 19.22
C THR A 183 -20.20 6.50 18.60
N VAL A 184 -21.14 7.25 19.18
CA VAL A 184 -22.53 7.34 18.70
C VAL A 184 -22.62 7.73 17.22
N GLU A 185 -21.82 8.71 16.80
CA GLU A 185 -21.77 9.17 15.40
C GLU A 185 -21.32 8.06 14.44
N LEU A 186 -20.32 7.27 14.84
CA LEU A 186 -19.84 6.13 14.07
C LEU A 186 -20.86 4.99 14.03
N VAL A 187 -21.65 4.77 15.10
CA VAL A 187 -22.73 3.76 15.10
C VAL A 187 -23.72 4.05 13.97
N GLN A 188 -24.17 5.30 13.85
CA GLN A 188 -25.13 5.68 12.82
C GLN A 188 -24.59 5.44 11.41
N GLN A 189 -23.34 5.81 11.16
CA GLN A 189 -22.68 5.57 9.87
C GLN A 189 -22.54 4.09 9.55
N ILE A 190 -22.10 3.28 10.53
CA ILE A 190 -21.92 1.84 10.33
C ILE A 190 -23.25 1.16 10.07
N ILE A 191 -24.30 1.47 10.84
CA ILE A 191 -25.65 0.90 10.62
C ILE A 191 -26.19 1.31 9.25
N THR A 192 -26.00 2.57 8.86
CA THR A 192 -26.44 3.06 7.54
C THR A 192 -25.74 2.31 6.40
N ASN A 193 -24.41 2.24 6.43
CA ASN A 193 -23.62 1.55 5.42
C ASN A 193 -23.93 0.05 5.39
N SER A 194 -24.06 -0.58 6.56
CA SER A 194 -24.42 -2.00 6.69
C SER A 194 -25.80 -2.28 6.12
N SER A 195 -26.78 -1.38 6.35
CA SER A 195 -28.12 -1.51 5.79
C SER A 195 -28.09 -1.49 4.26
N HIS A 196 -27.35 -0.53 3.67
CA HIS A 196 -27.16 -0.48 2.21
C HIS A 196 -26.48 -1.73 1.64
N LEU A 197 -25.60 -2.39 2.39
CA LEU A 197 -24.99 -3.67 1.99
C LEU A 197 -25.96 -4.84 2.14
N LEU A 198 -26.68 -4.92 3.25
CA LEU A 198 -27.60 -6.00 3.58
C LEU A 198 -28.82 -6.05 2.65
N ILE A 199 -29.30 -4.92 2.15
CA ILE A 199 -30.39 -4.87 1.16
C ILE A 199 -29.97 -5.48 -0.18
N LYS A 200 -28.68 -5.45 -0.50
CA LYS A 200 -28.15 -6.12 -1.69
C LYS A 200 -28.04 -7.64 -1.51
N LYS A 201 -28.30 -8.15 -0.29
CA LYS A 201 -28.38 -9.58 -0.01
C LYS A 201 -29.83 -10.04 -0.10
N GLU A 202 -30.03 -11.27 -0.56
CA GLU A 202 -31.33 -11.92 -0.59
C GLU A 202 -31.75 -12.39 0.81
N LEU A 203 -31.98 -11.43 1.72
CA LEU A 203 -32.49 -11.70 3.06
C LEU A 203 -34.01 -11.90 3.01
N ARG A 204 -34.54 -12.77 3.87
CA ARG A 204 -35.99 -12.93 4.04
C ARG A 204 -36.64 -11.62 4.49
N GLU A 205 -36.03 -10.95 5.45
CA GLU A 205 -36.45 -9.66 5.98
C GLU A 205 -35.26 -8.94 6.62
N LEU A 206 -35.22 -7.61 6.49
CA LEU A 206 -34.31 -6.73 7.21
C LEU A 206 -35.14 -5.82 8.12
N VAL A 207 -34.87 -5.86 9.42
CA VAL A 207 -35.58 -5.06 10.44
C VAL A 207 -34.57 -4.16 11.15
N ILE A 208 -34.91 -2.87 11.28
CA ILE A 208 -34.13 -1.91 12.06
C ILE A 208 -34.98 -1.47 13.26
N PHE A 209 -34.39 -1.63 14.43
CA PHE A 209 -34.88 -1.08 15.68
C PHE A 209 -34.08 0.18 15.99
N ASP A 210 -34.75 1.32 16.01
CA ASP A 210 -34.13 2.60 16.30
C ASP A 210 -34.64 3.15 17.64
N THR A 211 -33.88 4.07 18.21
CA THR A 211 -34.23 4.75 19.46
C THR A 211 -35.37 5.75 19.23
N PRO A 212 -36.04 6.22 20.30
CA PRO A 212 -37.04 7.28 20.19
C PRO A 212 -36.50 8.61 19.62
N SER A 213 -35.19 8.84 19.61
CA SER A 213 -34.57 10.01 18.96
C SER A 213 -34.58 9.92 17.43
N MET A 214 -34.87 8.73 16.87
CA MET A 214 -35.02 8.49 15.43
C MET A 214 -33.79 8.90 14.59
N GLU A 215 -32.60 8.68 15.12
CA GLU A 215 -31.35 9.05 14.47
C GLU A 215 -31.10 8.32 13.14
N LEU A 216 -31.72 7.15 12.97
CA LEU A 216 -31.65 6.31 11.76
C LEU A 216 -32.87 6.48 10.84
N MET A 217 -33.72 7.50 11.05
CA MET A 217 -34.99 7.69 10.31
C MET A 217 -34.82 7.64 8.79
N LYS A 218 -33.67 8.10 8.26
CA LYS A 218 -33.36 8.09 6.82
C LYS A 218 -33.40 6.67 6.22
N LEU A 219 -33.14 5.64 7.02
CA LEU A 219 -33.15 4.25 6.55
C LEU A 219 -34.56 3.73 6.22
N LYS A 220 -35.61 4.45 6.63
CA LYS A 220 -37.00 4.12 6.26
C LYS A 220 -37.26 4.21 4.75
N GLU A 221 -36.44 4.94 4.01
CA GLU A 221 -36.53 5.04 2.53
C GLU A 221 -36.07 3.76 1.82
N LEU A 222 -35.38 2.88 2.54
CA LEU A 222 -34.88 1.62 2.03
C LEU A 222 -35.96 0.52 2.15
N PRO A 223 -35.88 -0.56 1.35
CA PRO A 223 -36.81 -1.69 1.43
C PRO A 223 -36.57 -2.56 2.69
N LEU A 224 -36.86 -1.99 3.87
CA LEU A 224 -36.68 -2.61 5.18
C LEU A 224 -37.84 -2.26 6.14
N THR A 225 -38.00 -3.04 7.20
CA THR A 225 -38.96 -2.78 8.27
C THR A 225 -38.32 -1.89 9.35
N TYR A 226 -38.80 -0.66 9.53
CA TYR A 226 -38.27 0.29 10.51
C TYR A 226 -39.21 0.46 11.71
N ILE A 227 -38.70 0.26 12.93
CA ILE A 227 -39.48 0.23 14.18
C ILE A 227 -38.80 1.11 15.24
N THR A 228 -39.60 1.93 15.93
CA THR A 228 -39.13 2.84 17.02
C THR A 228 -39.89 2.69 18.33
N ASN A 229 -41.04 2.01 18.35
CA ASN A 229 -41.86 1.80 19.54
C ASN A 229 -41.64 0.39 20.10
N SER A 230 -41.42 0.28 21.42
CA SER A 230 -41.23 -0.98 22.15
C SER A 230 -42.36 -1.98 21.93
N GLU A 231 -43.62 -1.55 21.91
CA GLU A 231 -44.77 -2.46 21.66
C GLU A 231 -44.67 -3.13 20.29
N ARG A 232 -44.18 -2.40 19.28
CA ARG A 232 -43.96 -2.93 17.93
C ARG A 232 -42.73 -3.82 17.85
N VAL A 233 -41.74 -3.62 18.73
CA VAL A 233 -40.58 -4.52 18.84
C VAL A 233 -41.06 -5.88 19.32
N GLU A 234 -41.80 -5.94 20.43
CA GLU A 234 -42.34 -7.19 20.99
C GLU A 234 -43.21 -7.93 19.96
N GLY A 235 -44.19 -7.24 19.37
CA GLY A 235 -45.04 -7.85 18.35
C GLY A 235 -44.27 -8.35 17.12
N LYS A 236 -43.14 -7.71 16.75
CA LYS A 236 -42.31 -8.18 15.65
C LYS A 236 -41.47 -9.40 16.02
N VAL A 237 -40.93 -9.43 17.25
CA VAL A 237 -40.20 -10.57 17.80
C VAL A 237 -41.11 -11.80 17.84
N ASP A 238 -42.36 -11.64 18.29
CA ASP A 238 -43.34 -12.73 18.33
C ASP A 238 -43.63 -13.31 16.94
N ILE A 239 -43.73 -12.48 15.89
CA ILE A 239 -43.94 -12.94 14.50
C ILE A 239 -42.71 -13.69 13.94
N LEU A 240 -41.50 -13.36 14.41
CA LEU A 240 -40.26 -13.96 13.91
C LEU A 240 -39.95 -15.31 14.59
N TYR A 241 -40.37 -15.48 15.85
CA TYR A 241 -40.06 -16.66 16.67
C TYR A 241 -41.27 -17.54 17.04
N GLY A 242 -42.50 -17.07 16.82
CA GLY A 242 -43.75 -17.83 16.96
C GLY A 242 -44.10 -18.60 15.69
#